data_AF-A0A1I6KSH1-F1
#
_entry.id   AF-A0A1I6KSH1-F1
#
_cell.length_a   1.000
_cell.length_b   1.000
_cell.length_c   1.000
_cell.angle_alpha   90.00
_cell.angle_beta   90.00
_cell.angle_gamma   90.00
#
_symmetry.space_group_name_H-M   'P 1'
#
loop_
_entity.id
_entity.type
_entity.pdbx_description
1 polymer ?
#
loop_
_entity_poly.entity_id
_entity_poly.type
_entity_poly.pdbx_seq_one_letter_code
_entity_poly.pdbx_strand_id
1 'polypeptide(L)'
;MTRPRLRTGRHLVPGLAAVALFVVFATVFLGSSFPEAAGFGADAAIMKSLGAALIGVEASAIVGEGAAVPSEGFLVSFIVIAVALDAALDGSLMLARREEAGENVTVGTDVAGAEESPATATDGGVSGGENR
;
A
#
# COMPACT_ATOMS: atom_id res chain seq x y z
N MET A 1 2.04 -22.41 -43.10
CA MET A 1 2.79 -21.60 -42.12
C MET A 1 2.29 -20.16 -42.20
N THR A 2 1.49 -19.74 -41.22
CA THR A 2 1.02 -18.35 -41.11
C THR A 2 2.14 -17.52 -40.48
N ARG A 3 2.72 -16.57 -41.22
CA ARG A 3 3.71 -15.65 -40.65
C ARG A 3 2.99 -14.56 -39.84
N PRO A 4 3.37 -14.31 -38.58
CA PRO A 4 2.83 -13.20 -37.81
C PRO A 4 3.21 -11.88 -38.50
N ARG A 5 2.19 -11.07 -38.82
CA ARG A 5 2.38 -9.73 -39.38
C ARG A 5 2.30 -8.73 -38.25
N LEU A 6 3.40 -8.00 -38.03
CA LEU A 6 3.40 -6.85 -37.15
C LEU A 6 2.40 -5.84 -37.71
N ARG A 7 1.35 -5.55 -36.94
CA ARG A 7 0.45 -4.44 -37.25
C ARG A 7 1.32 -3.19 -37.09
N THR A 8 1.56 -2.47 -38.17
CA THR A 8 2.29 -1.19 -38.16
C THR A 8 1.28 -0.11 -38.52
N GLY A 9 1.00 0.81 -37.62
CA GLY A 9 -0.12 1.76 -37.72
C GLY A 9 -0.19 2.71 -36.54
N ARG A 10 -1.28 3.51 -36.44
CA ARG A 10 -1.45 4.56 -35.41
C ARG A 10 -1.41 4.05 -33.96
N HIS A 11 -1.59 2.75 -33.75
CA HIS A 11 -1.41 2.07 -32.46
C HIS A 11 0.07 1.94 -32.03
N LEU A 12 1.04 2.29 -32.88
CA LEU A 12 2.45 2.43 -32.50
C LEU A 12 2.76 3.81 -31.91
N VAL A 13 1.87 4.80 -32.06
CA VAL A 13 2.06 6.15 -31.50
C VAL A 13 2.26 6.13 -29.99
N PRO A 14 1.50 5.36 -29.19
CA PRO A 14 1.77 5.20 -27.76
C PRO A 14 3.14 4.58 -27.47
N GLY A 15 3.56 3.60 -28.27
CA GLY A 15 4.87 2.97 -28.13
C GLY A 15 6.01 3.93 -28.45
N LEU A 16 5.86 4.73 -29.51
CA LEU A 16 6.81 5.78 -29.88
C LEU A 16 6.88 6.88 -28.79
N ALA A 17 5.74 7.26 -28.22
CA ALA A 17 5.68 8.21 -27.11
C ALA A 17 6.41 7.67 -25.87
N ALA A 18 6.24 6.38 -25.54
CA ALA A 18 6.95 5.73 -24.45
C ALA A 18 8.48 5.71 -24.68
N VAL A 19 8.93 5.41 -25.90
CA VAL A 19 10.36 5.45 -26.25
C VAL A 19 10.89 6.89 -26.16
N ALA A 20 10.14 7.87 -26.64
CA ALA A 20 10.52 9.28 -26.52
C ALA A 20 10.65 9.70 -25.06
N LEU A 21 9.70 9.33 -24.19
CA LEU A 21 9.75 9.60 -22.76
C LEU A 21 10.94 8.90 -22.09
N PHE A 22 11.22 7.65 -22.48
CA PHE A 22 12.39 6.93 -22.00
C PHE A 22 13.69 7.65 -22.34
N VAL A 23 13.83 8.14 -23.58
CA VAL A 23 15.02 8.92 -23.99
C VAL A 23 15.13 10.19 -23.16
N VAL A 24 14.04 10.91 -22.91
CA VAL A 24 14.03 12.09 -22.03
C VAL A 24 14.55 11.72 -20.63
N PHE A 25 13.99 10.69 -19.99
CA PHE A 25 14.46 10.25 -18.68
C PHE A 25 15.92 9.81 -18.69
N ALA A 26 16.35 9.04 -19.70
CA ALA A 26 17.73 8.61 -19.83
C ALA A 26 18.68 9.81 -19.94
N THR A 27 18.34 10.83 -20.73
CA THR A 27 19.14 12.05 -20.85
C THR A 27 19.22 12.83 -19.54
N VAL A 28 18.11 12.93 -18.81
CA VAL A 28 18.07 13.60 -17.50
C VAL A 28 18.94 12.87 -16.49
N PHE A 29 18.82 11.54 -16.39
CA PHE A 29 19.56 10.75 -15.41
C PHE A 29 21.06 10.67 -15.70
N LEU A 30 21.45 10.55 -16.98
CA LEU A 30 22.86 10.57 -17.36
C LEU A 30 23.47 11.97 -17.27
N GLY A 31 22.68 13.01 -17.49
CA GLY A 31 23.11 14.41 -17.41
C GLY A 31 23.11 14.98 -15.99
N SER A 32 22.38 14.36 -15.06
CA SER A 32 22.32 14.82 -13.68
C SER A 32 23.55 14.36 -12.89
N SER A 33 24.28 15.31 -12.31
CA SER A 33 25.26 15.02 -11.26
C SER A 33 24.65 15.33 -9.90
N PHE A 34 24.64 14.35 -9.01
CA PHE A 34 24.31 14.59 -7.61
C PHE A 34 25.58 14.93 -6.83
N PRO A 35 25.54 15.94 -5.95
CA PRO A 35 26.62 16.13 -4.98
C PRO A 35 26.73 14.90 -4.07
N GLU A 36 27.82 14.83 -3.29
CA GLU A 36 27.97 13.79 -2.28
C GLU A 36 26.71 13.74 -1.39
N ALA A 37 26.21 12.53 -1.13
CA ALA A 37 24.98 12.34 -0.40
C ALA A 37 25.16 12.83 1.05
N ALA A 38 24.71 14.06 1.31
CA ALA A 38 24.65 14.61 2.64
C ALA A 38 23.49 13.96 3.40
N GLY A 39 23.79 12.88 4.13
CA GLY A 39 22.86 12.31 5.10
C GLY A 39 22.66 13.23 6.30
N PHE A 40 21.72 12.88 7.17
CA PHE A 40 21.40 13.67 8.37
C PHE A 40 22.39 13.47 9.55
N GLY A 41 23.40 12.61 9.38
CA GLY A 41 24.31 12.19 10.46
C GLY A 41 23.80 10.95 11.20
N ALA A 42 24.68 10.28 11.96
CA ALA A 42 24.36 9.01 12.63
C ALA A 42 23.32 9.14 13.75
N ASP A 43 23.27 10.31 14.41
CA ASP A 43 22.42 10.57 15.57
C ASP A 43 21.14 11.35 15.22
N ALA A 44 20.80 11.47 13.94
CA ALA A 44 19.61 12.19 13.51
C ALA A 44 18.32 11.47 13.93
N ALA A 45 17.52 12.14 14.75
CA ALA A 45 16.22 11.63 15.19
C ALA A 45 15.14 11.88 14.13
N ILE A 46 15.34 11.43 12.89
CA ILE A 46 14.47 11.69 11.73
C ILE A 46 13.04 11.29 12.04
N MET A 47 12.86 10.10 12.62
CA MET A 47 11.55 9.54 12.83
C MET A 47 10.75 10.30 13.90
N LYS A 48 11.42 10.71 14.99
CA LYS A 48 10.82 11.57 16.02
C LYS A 48 10.52 12.96 15.50
N SER A 49 11.42 13.53 14.70
CA SER A 49 11.25 14.87 14.12
C SER A 49 10.05 14.90 13.18
N LEU A 50 9.91 13.90 12.30
CA LEU A 50 8.75 13.79 11.41
C LEU A 50 7.44 13.57 12.19
N GLY A 51 7.49 12.79 13.28
CA GLY A 51 6.37 12.63 14.21
C GLY A 51 5.95 13.95 14.86
N ALA A 52 6.92 14.77 15.28
CA ALA A 52 6.66 16.11 15.83
C ALA A 52 6.02 17.03 14.77
N ALA A 53 6.54 17.01 13.54
CA ALA A 53 5.98 17.77 12.42
C ALA A 53 4.53 17.38 12.09
N LEU A 54 4.18 16.07 12.17
CA LEU A 54 2.82 15.59 11.94
C LEU A 54 1.79 16.13 12.93
N ILE A 55 2.19 16.34 14.19
CA ILE A 55 1.30 16.85 15.25
C ILE A 55 1.45 18.36 15.48
N GLY A 56 2.28 19.04 14.67
CA GLY A 56 2.44 20.49 14.71
C GLY A 56 3.20 21.01 15.93
N VAL A 57 4.19 20.26 16.42
CA VAL A 57 5.01 20.66 17.56
C VAL A 57 6.49 20.71 17.18
N GLU A 58 7.25 21.53 17.90
CA GLU A 58 8.69 21.67 17.68
C GLU A 58 9.41 20.35 17.95
N ALA A 59 10.25 19.89 17.01
CA ALA A 59 10.97 18.62 17.15
C ALA A 59 11.86 18.59 18.40
N SER A 60 12.47 19.72 18.77
CA SER A 60 13.31 19.81 19.98
C SER A 60 12.55 19.57 21.28
N ALA A 61 11.22 19.67 21.29
CA ALA A 61 10.41 19.43 22.49
C ALA A 61 10.22 17.92 22.79
N ILE A 62 10.43 17.04 21.81
CA ILE A 62 10.14 15.59 21.91
C ILE A 62 11.38 14.73 21.63
N VAL A 63 12.34 15.27 20.88
CA VAL A 63 13.62 14.61 20.62
C VAL A 63 14.49 14.69 21.88
N GLY A 64 14.36 13.70 22.77
CA GLY A 64 15.17 13.61 24.00
C GLY A 64 16.61 13.11 23.76
N GLU A 65 16.80 12.16 22.85
CA GLU A 65 18.11 11.66 22.40
C GLU A 65 18.20 11.83 20.87
N GLY A 66 19.38 12.22 20.40
CA GLY A 66 19.66 12.51 19.00
C GLY A 66 19.49 13.99 18.61
N ALA A 67 19.90 14.32 17.39
CA ALA A 67 19.74 15.66 16.82
C ALA A 67 18.35 15.81 16.20
N ALA A 68 17.62 16.85 16.60
CA ALA A 68 16.38 17.26 15.94
C ALA A 68 16.66 17.73 14.51
N VAL A 69 15.83 17.31 13.56
CA VAL A 69 16.01 17.59 12.12
C VAL A 69 14.79 18.34 11.59
N PRO A 70 14.98 19.42 10.81
CA PRO A 70 13.88 20.06 10.07
C PRO A 70 13.25 19.04 9.11
N SER A 71 11.99 18.66 9.37
CA SER A 71 11.33 17.53 8.70
C SER A 71 10.01 17.91 8.03
N GLU A 72 9.62 19.17 8.13
CA GLU A 72 8.42 19.77 7.53
C GLU A 72 8.42 19.61 6.00
N GLY A 73 9.60 19.72 5.38
CA GLY A 73 9.76 19.53 3.94
C GLY A 73 9.40 18.11 3.46
N PHE A 74 9.48 17.11 4.34
CA PHE A 74 9.12 15.72 4.03
C PHE A 74 7.66 15.38 4.35
N LEU A 75 6.95 16.25 5.06
CA LEU A 75 5.58 16.00 5.51
C LEU A 75 4.65 15.72 4.34
N VAL A 76 4.74 16.52 3.28
CA VAL A 76 3.93 16.34 2.07
C VAL A 76 4.21 14.98 1.43
N SER A 77 5.49 14.63 1.25
CA SER A 77 5.88 13.34 0.67
C SER A 77 5.38 12.17 1.52
N PHE A 78 5.47 12.26 2.84
CA PHE A 78 4.97 11.25 3.77
C PHE A 78 3.45 11.06 3.64
N ILE A 79 2.68 12.15 3.59
CA ILE A 79 1.22 12.08 3.41
C ILE A 79 0.85 11.50 2.03
N VAL A 80 1.56 11.89 0.97
CA VAL A 80 1.33 11.33 -0.38
C VAL A 80 1.59 9.82 -0.38
N ILE A 81 2.65 9.35 0.28
CA ILE A 81 2.93 7.91 0.42
C ILE A 81 1.80 7.22 1.20
N ALA A 82 1.32 7.81 2.29
CA ALA A 82 0.22 7.24 3.07
C ALA A 82 -1.05 7.04 2.22
N VAL A 83 -1.44 8.06 1.45
CA VAL A 83 -2.60 7.97 0.54
C VAL A 83 -2.34 6.96 -0.59
N ALA A 84 -1.14 6.92 -1.14
CA ALA A 84 -0.79 5.96 -2.20
C ALA A 84 -0.82 4.52 -1.69
N LEU A 85 -0.35 4.27 -0.46
CA LEU A 85 -0.39 2.96 0.17
C LEU A 85 -1.83 2.52 0.47
N ASP A 86 -2.69 3.42 0.92
CA ASP A 86 -4.12 3.17 1.14
C ASP A 86 -4.82 2.75 -0.17
N ALA A 87 -4.65 3.55 -1.24
CA ALA A 87 -5.20 3.23 -2.56
C ALA A 87 -4.60 1.94 -3.16
N ALA A 88 -3.32 1.66 -2.92
CA ALA A 88 -2.69 0.43 -3.38
C ALA A 88 -3.22 -0.79 -2.64
N LEU A 89 -3.48 -0.68 -1.33
CA LEU A 89 -4.08 -1.74 -0.53
C LEU A 89 -5.50 -2.01 -1.03
N ASP A 90 -6.33 -0.97 -1.18
CA ASP A 90 -7.69 -1.09 -1.72
C ASP A 90 -7.71 -1.67 -3.13
N GLY A 91 -6.80 -1.20 -4.01
CA GLY A 91 -6.64 -1.74 -5.35
C GLY A 91 -6.23 -3.21 -5.35
N SER A 92 -5.30 -3.60 -4.47
CA SER A 92 -4.89 -5.00 -4.35
C SER A 92 -6.03 -5.89 -3.86
N LEU A 93 -6.86 -5.39 -2.92
CA LEU A 93 -8.00 -6.12 -2.41
C LEU A 93 -9.13 -6.22 -3.44
N MET A 94 -9.39 -5.15 -4.19
CA MET A 94 -10.33 -5.17 -5.31
C MET A 94 -9.91 -6.20 -6.36
N LEU A 95 -8.63 -6.24 -6.73
CA LEU A 95 -8.10 -7.19 -7.71
C LEU A 95 -8.06 -8.63 -7.19
N ALA A 96 -7.86 -8.82 -5.88
CA ALA A 96 -7.88 -10.13 -5.25
C ALA A 96 -9.29 -10.73 -5.17
N ARG A 97 -10.33 -9.89 -5.11
CA ARG A 97 -11.71 -10.34 -5.15
C ARG A 97 -12.04 -10.83 -6.55
N ARG A 98 -12.47 -12.08 -6.65
CA ARG A 98 -12.99 -12.67 -7.87
C ARG A 98 -14.50 -12.57 -7.85
N GLU A 99 -15.06 -11.93 -8.86
CA GLU A 99 -16.50 -11.96 -9.11
C GLU A 99 -16.81 -13.16 -10.00
N GLU A 100 -17.65 -14.08 -9.55
CA GLU A 100 -18.26 -15.11 -10.39
C GLU A 100 -19.75 -14.79 -10.55
N ALA A 101 -20.22 -14.71 -11.80
CA ALA A 101 -21.62 -14.42 -12.13
C ALA A 101 -22.24 -13.13 -11.51
N GLY A 102 -21.40 -12.14 -11.16
CA GLY A 102 -21.84 -10.89 -10.52
C GLY A 102 -21.96 -10.98 -9.00
N GLU A 103 -21.55 -12.09 -8.40
CA GLU A 103 -21.45 -12.30 -6.96
C GLU A 103 -19.99 -12.31 -6.52
N ASN A 104 -19.70 -11.63 -5.40
CA ASN A 104 -18.36 -11.59 -4.82
C ASN A 104 -18.04 -12.93 -4.16
N VAL A 105 -17.18 -13.75 -4.77
CA VAL A 105 -16.74 -15.02 -4.20
C VAL A 105 -15.55 -14.76 -3.27
N THR A 106 -15.80 -14.77 -1.96
CA THR A 106 -14.74 -14.69 -0.94
C THR A 106 -14.24 -16.08 -0.60
N VAL A 107 -12.94 -16.34 -0.80
CA VAL A 107 -12.25 -17.65 -0.65
C VAL A 107 -12.13 -18.11 0.83
N GLY A 108 -13.16 -17.92 1.66
CA GLY A 108 -13.11 -18.29 3.08
C GLY A 108 -14.45 -18.45 3.79
N THR A 109 -15.60 -18.33 3.10
CA THR A 109 -16.92 -18.38 3.76
C THR A 109 -17.96 -19.23 3.03
N ASP A 110 -17.55 -20.16 2.17
CA ASP A 110 -18.45 -21.14 1.53
C ASP A 110 -18.96 -22.22 2.52
N VAL A 111 -19.51 -21.78 3.67
CA VAL A 111 -20.29 -22.63 4.59
C VAL A 111 -21.70 -22.06 4.79
N ALA A 112 -22.09 -20.98 4.12
CA ALA A 112 -23.43 -20.39 4.31
C ALA A 112 -24.24 -20.38 3.01
N GLY A 113 -24.59 -21.56 2.52
CA GLY A 113 -25.38 -21.65 1.30
C GLY A 113 -25.93 -23.03 0.96
N ALA A 114 -26.46 -23.79 1.92
CA ALA A 114 -27.63 -24.66 1.72
C ALA A 114 -27.95 -25.46 3.01
N GLU A 115 -29.23 -25.42 3.34
CA GLU A 115 -30.00 -26.43 4.10
C GLU A 115 -30.18 -26.17 5.60
N GLU A 116 -31.46 -26.00 5.93
CA GLU A 116 -32.14 -26.21 7.20
C GLU A 116 -31.26 -26.25 8.44
N SER A 117 -31.39 -25.21 9.27
CA SER A 117 -31.01 -25.22 10.68
C SER A 117 -31.53 -26.48 11.39
N PRO A 118 -30.72 -27.50 11.74
CA PRO A 118 -31.05 -28.31 12.90
C PRO A 118 -30.54 -27.53 14.10
N ALA A 119 -31.40 -27.29 15.07
CA ALA A 119 -31.00 -26.75 16.36
C ALA A 119 -29.77 -27.55 16.86
N THR A 120 -28.61 -26.91 16.90
CA THR A 120 -27.43 -27.51 17.51
C THR A 120 -27.65 -27.46 19.02
N ALA A 121 -28.23 -28.54 19.54
CA ALA A 121 -28.35 -28.78 20.96
C ALA A 121 -26.92 -28.87 21.53
N THR A 122 -26.52 -27.85 22.29
CA THR A 122 -25.35 -27.94 23.15
C THR A 122 -25.76 -28.77 24.37
N ASP A 123 -25.71 -30.08 24.21
CA ASP A 123 -25.58 -31.04 25.29
C ASP A 123 -24.24 -30.73 26.00
N GLY A 124 -24.34 -29.80 26.95
CA GLY A 124 -23.30 -29.46 27.90
C GLY A 124 -23.81 -29.86 29.26
N GLY A 125 -23.83 -31.17 29.51
CA GLY A 125 -24.26 -31.71 30.80
C GLY A 125 -23.37 -31.26 31.96
N VAL A 126 -24.00 -30.76 33.02
CA VAL A 126 -23.70 -31.13 34.41
C VAL A 126 -25.03 -31.47 35.06
N SER A 127 -25.24 -32.76 35.31
CA SER A 127 -26.25 -33.22 36.27
C SER A 127 -25.67 -33.08 37.67
N GLY A 128 -26.22 -32.19 38.49
CA GLY A 128 -25.78 -32.06 39.89
C GLY A 128 -26.57 -31.04 40.71
N GLY A 129 -27.47 -31.55 41.56
CA GLY A 129 -28.17 -30.82 42.64
C GLY A 129 -29.40 -30.03 42.17
N GLU A 130 -30.55 -30.01 42.83
CA GLU A 130 -30.83 -30.20 44.25
C GLU A 130 -32.27 -30.71 44.44
N ASN A 131 -32.44 -31.71 45.31
CA ASN A 131 -33.70 -32.02 45.96
C ASN A 131 -33.97 -30.98 47.06
N ARG A 132 -35.08 -30.24 46.96
CA ARG A 132 -35.99 -29.89 48.05
C ARG A 132 -37.27 -29.25 47.54
#